data_AF-A0A920RSF7-F1
#
_entry.id   AF-A0A920RSF7-F1
#
_cell.length_a   1.000
_cell.length_b   1.000
_cell.length_c   1.000
_cell.angle_alpha   90.00
_cell.angle_beta   90.00
_cell.angle_gamma   90.00
#
_symmetry.space_group_name_H-M   'P 1'
#
loop_
_entity.id
_entity.type
_entity.pdbx_description
1 polymer ?
#
loop_
_entity_poly.entity_id
_entity_poly.type
_entity_poly.pdbx_seq_one_letter_code
_entity_poly.pdbx_strand_id
1 'polypeptide(L)'
;MSTWESTLPPDSPNNFLINISKSDLNSISSFLEENKIEESTFYPITNTVIFKLPKEGEEMSKPIDRNFNATWSSELPLGNTVISGEWFKGNSSDGLSISNDIAARYGLEIGDPVKVFFADQEIDTYIQNTREVNWDNFSPNFFVIGPPEIFKKSQATYITSLQSRKKKIR
;
A
#
# COMPACT_ATOMS: atom_id res chain seq x y z
N MET A 1 15.37 21.47 -16.79
CA MET A 1 16.07 21.35 -15.50
C MET A 1 14.99 21.21 -14.45
N SER A 2 14.91 20.05 -13.79
CA SER A 2 13.70 19.62 -13.07
C SER A 2 13.79 19.95 -11.58
N THR A 3 12.81 20.71 -11.09
CA THR A 3 12.77 21.42 -9.79
C THR A 3 12.38 20.54 -8.58
N TRP A 4 12.25 19.23 -8.76
CA TRP A 4 11.79 18.29 -7.72
C TRP A 4 12.80 18.05 -6.59
N GLU A 5 14.07 18.44 -6.79
CA GLU A 5 15.16 18.26 -5.83
C GLU A 5 15.16 19.29 -4.69
N SER A 6 14.28 20.30 -4.72
CA SER A 6 14.32 21.46 -3.81
C SER A 6 13.23 21.53 -2.73
N THR A 7 12.27 20.60 -2.72
CA THR A 7 11.07 20.70 -1.86
C THR A 7 11.01 19.68 -0.72
N LEU A 8 12.03 18.84 -0.56
CA LEU A 8 12.03 17.84 0.50
C LEU A 8 12.54 18.44 1.83
N PRO A 9 11.76 18.35 2.91
CA PRO A 9 12.27 18.64 4.26
C PRO A 9 13.57 17.87 4.54
N PRO A 10 14.53 18.45 5.27
CA PRO A 10 15.78 17.76 5.64
C PRO A 10 15.57 16.41 6.33
N ASP A 11 14.42 16.25 6.99
CA ASP A 11 13.99 15.06 7.74
C ASP A 11 13.20 14.04 6.92
N SER A 12 13.11 14.21 5.60
CA SER A 12 12.42 13.24 4.75
C SER A 12 13.26 11.97 4.55
N PRO A 13 12.63 10.78 4.53
CA PRO A 13 13.32 9.56 4.10
C PRO A 13 13.95 9.76 2.72
N ASN A 14 15.10 9.12 2.48
CA ASN A 14 15.86 9.29 1.23
C ASN A 14 16.39 7.98 0.65
N ASN A 15 16.10 6.86 1.30
CA ASN A 15 16.44 5.51 0.86
C ASN A 15 15.28 4.56 1.13
N PHE A 16 15.19 3.50 0.34
CA PHE A 16 14.21 2.42 0.51
C PHE A 16 14.93 1.09 0.72
N LEU A 17 14.44 0.29 1.66
CA LEU A 17 14.79 -1.13 1.76
C LEU A 17 13.62 -1.94 1.20
N ILE A 18 13.92 -2.84 0.27
CA ILE A 18 12.94 -3.68 -0.43
C ILE A 18 13.31 -5.15 -0.30
N ASN A 19 12.36 -6.05 -0.60
CA ASN A 19 12.56 -7.50 -0.57
C ASN A 19 13.01 -8.05 0.79
N ILE A 20 12.55 -7.43 1.88
CA ILE A 20 12.86 -7.89 3.23
C ILE A 20 11.99 -9.11 3.55
N SER A 21 12.60 -10.21 3.99
CA SER A 21 11.83 -11.38 4.42
C SER A 21 11.22 -11.16 5.81
N LYS A 22 10.13 -11.86 6.13
CA LYS A 22 9.51 -11.78 7.46
C LYS A 22 10.48 -12.15 8.60
N SER A 23 11.39 -13.10 8.35
CA SER A 23 12.40 -13.52 9.33
C SER A 23 13.48 -12.46 9.57
N ASP A 24 13.74 -11.59 8.59
CA ASP A 24 14.80 -10.56 8.68
C ASP A 24 14.32 -9.27 9.33
N LEU A 25 13.01 -9.07 9.49
CA LEU A 25 12.42 -7.84 10.04
C LEU A 25 13.03 -7.44 11.39
N ASN A 26 13.12 -8.39 12.32
CA ASN A 26 13.65 -8.13 13.65
C ASN A 26 15.13 -7.75 13.59
N SER A 27 15.93 -8.50 12.82
CA SER A 27 17.36 -8.24 12.67
C SER A 27 17.64 -6.88 12.02
N ILE A 28 16.85 -6.51 11.01
CA ILE A 28 16.97 -5.22 10.33
C ILE A 28 16.54 -4.08 11.25
N SER A 29 15.41 -4.21 11.95
CA SER A 29 14.94 -3.18 12.89
C SER A 29 15.95 -2.94 14.01
N SER A 30 16.50 -4.01 14.60
CA SER A 30 17.59 -3.88 15.59
C SER A 30 18.84 -3.19 15.03
N PHE A 31 19.23 -3.51 13.79
CA PHE A 31 20.37 -2.84 13.16
C PHE A 31 20.13 -1.33 12.93
N LEU A 32 18.92 -0.96 12.48
CA LEU A 32 18.57 0.45 12.24
C LEU A 32 18.55 1.24 13.56
N GLU A 33 17.95 0.66 14.61
CA GLU A 33 17.91 1.24 15.96
C GLU A 33 19.30 1.43 16.54
N GLU A 34 20.17 0.40 16.48
CA GLU A 34 21.55 0.46 16.99
C GLU A 34 22.37 1.55 16.29
N ASN A 35 22.12 1.77 14.99
CA ASN A 35 22.78 2.79 14.20
C ASN A 35 22.08 4.17 14.24
N LYS A 36 20.99 4.31 15.01
CA LYS A 36 20.18 5.54 15.12
C LYS A 36 19.72 6.06 13.75
N ILE A 37 19.34 5.14 12.88
CA ILE A 37 18.75 5.42 11.57
C ILE A 37 17.24 5.42 11.77
N GLU A 38 16.59 6.53 11.47
CA GLU A 38 15.13 6.63 11.56
C GLU A 38 14.50 5.89 10.38
N GLU A 39 13.74 4.84 10.68
CA GLU A 39 12.91 4.13 9.72
C GLU A 39 11.42 4.49 9.82
N SER A 40 10.73 4.35 8.70
CA SER A 40 9.26 4.36 8.64
C SER A 40 8.71 2.97 8.93
N THR A 41 7.38 2.88 9.01
CA THR A 41 6.66 1.61 9.13
C THR A 41 7.05 0.62 8.03
N PHE A 42 7.29 -0.63 8.42
CA PHE A 42 7.47 -1.73 7.48
C PHE A 42 6.12 -2.14 6.91
N TYR A 43 5.98 -2.05 5.60
CA TYR A 43 4.79 -2.49 4.89
C TYR A 43 5.04 -3.83 4.20
N PRO A 44 4.17 -4.82 4.38
CA PRO A 44 4.18 -6.02 3.55
C PRO A 44 3.77 -5.64 2.13
N ILE A 45 4.39 -6.22 1.12
CA ILE A 45 4.15 -5.90 -0.28
C ILE A 45 3.88 -7.16 -1.09
N THR A 46 2.83 -7.11 -1.90
CA THR A 46 2.47 -8.17 -2.84
C THR A 46 1.89 -7.60 -4.12
N ASN A 47 1.79 -8.44 -5.15
CA ASN A 47 1.07 -8.11 -6.37
C ASN A 47 -0.34 -8.68 -6.32
N THR A 48 -1.29 -7.96 -6.91
CA THR A 48 -2.69 -8.39 -6.96
C THR A 48 -3.37 -8.09 -8.29
N VAL A 49 -4.42 -8.84 -8.59
CA VAL A 49 -5.35 -8.58 -9.69
C VAL A 49 -6.74 -8.40 -9.11
N ILE A 50 -7.46 -7.38 -9.57
CA ILE A 50 -8.82 -7.05 -9.13
C ILE A 50 -9.80 -7.27 -10.29
N PHE A 51 -10.93 -7.90 -9.98
CA PHE A 51 -12.07 -8.03 -10.86
C PHE A 51 -13.27 -7.34 -10.22
N LYS A 52 -13.93 -6.44 -10.96
CA LYS A 52 -15.25 -5.94 -10.55
C LYS A 52 -16.27 -7.03 -10.85
N LEU A 53 -16.95 -7.49 -9.80
CA LEU A 53 -18.01 -8.47 -9.96
C LEU A 53 -19.25 -7.77 -10.55
N PRO A 54 -19.94 -8.40 -11.52
CA PRO A 54 -21.13 -7.82 -12.12
C PRO A 54 -22.25 -7.69 -11.09
N LYS A 55 -23.07 -6.64 -11.22
CA LYS A 55 -24.37 -6.60 -10.54
C LYS A 55 -25.33 -7.55 -11.26
N GLU A 56 -26.38 -8.04 -10.57
CA GLU A 56 -27.33 -8.97 -11.18
C GLU A 56 -27.84 -8.44 -12.54
N GLY A 57 -27.62 -9.21 -13.61
CA GLY A 57 -28.00 -8.85 -14.99
C GLY A 57 -26.89 -8.22 -15.84
N GLU A 58 -25.68 -8.01 -15.31
CA GLU A 58 -24.53 -7.48 -16.06
C GLU A 58 -23.56 -8.60 -16.50
N GLU A 59 -22.91 -8.42 -17.66
CA GLU A 59 -21.81 -9.29 -18.08
C GLU A 59 -20.55 -9.07 -17.22
N MET A 60 -19.77 -10.13 -17.03
CA MET A 60 -18.54 -10.07 -16.24
C MET A 60 -17.56 -9.08 -16.88
N SER A 61 -17.16 -8.06 -16.10
CA SER A 61 -16.20 -7.06 -16.56
C SER A 61 -14.85 -7.72 -16.91
N LYS A 62 -14.14 -7.18 -17.92
CA LYS A 62 -12.76 -7.61 -18.19
C LYS A 62 -11.90 -7.36 -16.95
N PRO A 63 -10.89 -8.22 -16.66
CA PRO A 63 -9.93 -7.97 -15.59
C PRO A 63 -9.44 -6.54 -15.67
N ILE A 64 -9.34 -5.89 -14.51
CA ILE A 64 -8.69 -4.58 -14.42
C ILE A 64 -7.23 -4.82 -14.78
N ASP A 65 -6.87 -4.44 -16.00
CA ASP A 65 -5.61 -4.85 -16.62
C ASP A 65 -4.44 -4.08 -16.01
N ARG A 66 -3.88 -4.67 -14.93
CA ARG A 66 -2.54 -4.49 -14.33
C ARG A 66 -2.42 -5.37 -13.08
N ASN A 67 -1.27 -6.00 -12.89
CA ASN A 67 -0.86 -6.41 -11.56
C ASN A 67 -0.67 -5.14 -10.71
N PHE A 68 -1.53 -4.91 -9.74
CA PHE A 68 -1.41 -3.81 -8.80
C PHE A 68 -0.46 -4.15 -7.67
N ASN A 69 0.31 -3.16 -7.24
CA ASN A 69 1.02 -3.26 -6.00
C ASN A 69 0.06 -3.05 -4.82
N ALA A 70 0.06 -4.02 -3.91
CA ALA A 70 -0.84 -4.08 -2.77
C ALA A 70 -0.08 -4.25 -1.46
N THR A 71 -0.66 -3.73 -0.39
CA THR A 71 -0.22 -3.94 0.99
C THR A 71 -1.42 -4.18 1.90
N TRP A 72 -1.14 -4.46 3.17
CA TRP A 72 -2.13 -4.41 4.22
C TRP A 72 -1.61 -3.66 5.42
N SER A 73 -2.49 -2.87 6.03
CA SER A 73 -2.15 -2.01 7.16
C SER A 73 -3.38 -1.75 8.02
N SER A 74 -3.21 -1.75 9.34
CA SER A 74 -4.26 -1.31 10.27
C SER A 74 -4.40 0.21 10.28
N GLU A 75 -3.31 0.94 10.00
CA GLU A 75 -3.25 2.40 10.01
C GLU A 75 -3.14 2.96 8.60
N LEU A 76 -3.70 4.15 8.38
CA LEU A 76 -3.60 4.85 7.10
C LEU A 76 -2.13 5.24 6.85
N PRO A 77 -1.49 4.76 5.76
CA PRO A 77 -0.09 5.08 5.50
C PRO A 77 0.14 6.58 5.30
N LEU A 78 1.34 7.04 5.66
CA LEU A 78 1.73 8.44 5.50
C LEU A 78 1.56 8.92 4.05
N GLY A 79 1.12 10.17 3.90
CA GLY A 79 0.81 10.80 2.60
C GLY A 79 -0.35 10.17 1.83
N ASN A 80 -1.20 9.40 2.52
CA ASN A 80 -2.49 9.00 2.00
C ASN A 80 -3.58 9.80 2.71
N THR A 81 -4.64 10.15 1.98
CA THR A 81 -5.83 10.81 2.55
C THR A 81 -7.06 10.09 2.05
N VAL A 82 -7.91 9.60 2.96
CA VAL A 82 -9.21 9.03 2.58
C VAL A 82 -10.10 10.16 2.09
N ILE A 83 -10.59 10.05 0.86
CA ILE A 83 -11.44 11.09 0.23
C ILE A 83 -12.91 10.68 0.17
N SER A 84 -13.19 9.37 0.22
CA SER A 84 -14.55 8.83 0.24
C SER A 84 -14.58 7.55 1.08
N GLY A 85 -15.64 7.35 1.86
CA GLY A 85 -15.78 6.21 2.77
C GLY A 85 -15.03 6.43 4.09
N GLU A 86 -14.74 5.34 4.80
CA GLU A 86 -14.02 5.37 6.08
C GLU A 86 -12.84 4.39 6.06
N TRP A 87 -11.74 4.79 6.73
CA TRP A 87 -10.62 3.87 6.97
C TRP A 87 -11.06 2.65 7.80
N PHE A 88 -10.29 1.58 7.75
CA PHE A 88 -10.62 0.32 8.42
C PHE A 88 -10.84 0.51 9.92
N LYS A 89 -11.95 -0.01 10.44
CA LYS A 89 -12.30 0.02 11.87
C LYS A 89 -12.04 -1.35 12.50
N GLY A 90 -10.90 -1.50 13.15
CA GLY A 90 -10.53 -2.73 13.88
C GLY A 90 -10.53 -3.97 12.98
N ASN A 91 -10.83 -5.14 13.57
CA ASN A 91 -10.78 -6.44 12.88
C ASN A 91 -12.05 -6.78 12.08
N SER A 92 -13.00 -5.85 11.96
CA SER A 92 -14.32 -6.10 11.34
C SER A 92 -14.42 -5.62 9.90
N SER A 93 -13.32 -5.12 9.35
CA SER A 93 -13.28 -4.58 8.00
C SER A 93 -12.94 -5.71 7.04
N ASP A 94 -13.87 -6.00 6.13
CA ASP A 94 -13.67 -7.00 5.08
C ASP A 94 -13.45 -6.37 3.70
N GLY A 95 -13.50 -5.03 3.61
CA GLY A 95 -13.38 -4.26 2.37
C GLY A 95 -11.97 -3.76 2.07
N LEU A 96 -11.77 -3.23 0.86
CA LEU A 96 -10.49 -2.71 0.38
C LEU A 96 -10.50 -1.18 0.23
N SER A 97 -9.33 -0.58 0.46
CA SER A 97 -9.01 0.79 0.09
C SER A 97 -8.29 0.82 -1.26
N ILE A 98 -8.80 1.61 -2.19
CA ILE A 98 -8.18 1.77 -3.51
C ILE A 98 -7.79 3.22 -3.77
N SER A 99 -6.71 3.43 -4.51
CA SER A 99 -6.33 4.78 -4.90
C SER A 99 -7.36 5.39 -5.87
N ASN A 100 -7.63 6.68 -5.71
CA ASN A 100 -8.66 7.38 -6.46
C ASN A 100 -8.41 7.40 -7.98
N ASP A 101 -7.15 7.47 -8.39
CA ASP A 101 -6.75 7.42 -9.80
C ASP A 101 -7.10 6.07 -10.45
N ILE A 102 -6.94 4.96 -9.71
CA ILE A 102 -7.35 3.63 -10.16
C ILE A 102 -8.86 3.48 -10.10
N ALA A 103 -9.50 3.96 -9.04
CA ALA A 103 -10.95 3.93 -8.92
C ALA A 103 -11.63 4.63 -10.12
N ALA A 104 -11.21 5.85 -10.41
CA ALA A 104 -11.74 6.65 -11.52
C ALA A 104 -11.43 6.02 -12.88
N ARG A 105 -10.21 5.50 -13.07
CA ARG A 105 -9.80 4.89 -14.35
C ARG A 105 -10.63 3.67 -14.73
N TYR A 106 -11.02 2.87 -13.74
CA TYR A 106 -11.71 1.60 -13.97
C TYR A 106 -13.17 1.61 -13.53
N GLY A 107 -13.72 2.77 -13.16
CA GLY A 107 -15.12 2.93 -12.78
C GLY A 107 -15.49 2.10 -11.54
N LEU A 108 -14.60 2.07 -10.55
CA LEU A 108 -14.85 1.45 -9.25
C LEU A 108 -15.41 2.50 -8.28
N GLU A 109 -16.52 2.15 -7.64
CA GLU A 109 -17.21 2.97 -6.67
C GLU A 109 -17.27 2.29 -5.30
N ILE A 110 -17.49 3.07 -4.25
CA ILE A 110 -17.69 2.50 -2.91
C ILE A 110 -18.90 1.57 -2.91
N GLY A 111 -18.71 0.39 -2.33
CA GLY A 111 -19.72 -0.68 -2.26
C GLY A 111 -19.70 -1.61 -3.47
N ASP A 112 -18.90 -1.34 -4.51
CA ASP A 112 -18.78 -2.29 -5.62
C ASP A 112 -18.17 -3.60 -5.14
N PRO A 113 -18.81 -4.74 -5.43
CA PRO A 113 -18.26 -6.05 -5.12
C PRO A 113 -17.07 -6.31 -6.04
N VAL A 114 -15.97 -6.76 -5.45
CA VAL A 114 -14.75 -7.07 -6.19
C VAL A 114 -14.19 -8.40 -5.72
N LYS A 115 -13.53 -9.08 -6.64
CA LYS A 115 -12.78 -10.29 -6.38
C LYS A 115 -11.31 -10.00 -6.58
N VAL A 116 -10.51 -10.37 -5.59
CA VAL A 116 -9.11 -10.01 -5.54
C VAL A 116 -8.23 -11.23 -5.40
N PHE A 117 -7.22 -11.29 -6.26
CA PHE A 117 -6.27 -12.40 -6.33
C PHE A 117 -4.93 -11.95 -5.75
N PHE A 118 -4.47 -12.61 -4.70
CA PHE A 118 -3.19 -12.36 -4.04
C PHE A 118 -2.38 -13.63 -4.04
N ALA A 119 -1.25 -13.66 -4.73
CA ALA A 119 -0.40 -14.86 -4.82
C ALA A 119 -1.22 -16.14 -5.14
N ASP A 120 -1.51 -16.96 -4.13
CA ASP A 120 -2.24 -18.23 -4.18
C ASP A 120 -3.68 -18.17 -3.60
N GLN A 121 -4.20 -16.97 -3.31
CA GLN A 121 -5.51 -16.77 -2.69
C GLN A 121 -6.42 -15.88 -3.52
N GLU A 122 -7.72 -16.21 -3.46
CA GLU A 122 -8.80 -15.44 -4.06
C GLU A 122 -9.77 -15.03 -2.95
N ILE A 123 -10.14 -13.76 -2.92
CA ILE A 123 -10.94 -13.17 -1.86
C ILE A 123 -12.05 -12.33 -2.48
N ASP A 124 -13.29 -12.67 -2.15
CA ASP A 124 -14.46 -11.86 -2.44
C ASP A 124 -14.61 -10.78 -1.37
N THR A 125 -14.71 -9.53 -1.81
CA THR A 125 -14.71 -8.34 -0.97
C THR A 125 -15.45 -7.20 -1.70
N TYR A 126 -15.30 -5.96 -1.24
CA TYR A 126 -15.89 -4.77 -1.84
C TYR A 126 -14.96 -3.57 -1.66
N ILE A 127 -15.18 -2.52 -2.47
CA ILE A 127 -14.49 -1.24 -2.29
C ILE A 127 -15.10 -0.51 -1.10
N GLN A 128 -14.35 -0.36 -0.01
CA GLN A 128 -14.84 0.30 1.20
C GLN A 128 -14.56 1.80 1.21
N ASN A 129 -13.39 2.19 0.74
CA ASN A 129 -12.99 3.59 0.68
C ASN A 129 -12.06 3.85 -0.51
N THR A 130 -12.00 5.10 -0.93
CA THR A 130 -11.00 5.58 -1.88
C THR A 130 -10.08 6.60 -1.22
N ARG A 131 -8.83 6.62 -1.66
CA ARG A 131 -7.80 7.51 -1.11
C ARG A 131 -7.03 8.24 -2.20
N GLU A 132 -6.67 9.47 -1.90
CA GLU A 132 -5.64 10.18 -2.63
C GLU A 132 -4.26 9.74 -2.13
N VAL A 133 -3.33 9.54 -3.07
CA VAL A 133 -1.97 9.03 -2.81
C VAL A 133 -0.99 10.10 -3.24
N ASN A 134 -0.23 10.63 -2.28
CA ASN A 134 0.85 11.58 -2.59
C ASN A 134 2.09 10.81 -3.08
N TRP A 135 2.21 10.66 -4.40
CA TRP A 135 3.35 10.00 -5.04
C TRP A 135 4.68 10.76 -4.92
N ASP A 136 4.63 12.04 -4.57
CA ASP A 136 5.82 12.89 -4.41
C ASP A 136 6.42 12.79 -2.99
N ASN A 137 5.84 11.96 -2.12
CA ASN A 137 6.43 11.66 -0.82
C ASN A 137 7.46 10.52 -0.91
N PHE A 138 8.44 10.53 0.00
CA PHE A 138 9.43 9.45 0.10
C PHE A 138 8.93 8.29 0.99
N SER A 139 7.65 7.93 0.85
CA SER A 139 7.05 6.81 1.58
C SER A 139 6.58 5.73 0.60
N PRO A 140 6.60 4.45 0.99
CA PRO A 140 6.05 3.39 0.15
C PRO A 140 4.57 3.65 -0.15
N ASN A 141 4.22 3.68 -1.43
CA ASN A 141 2.87 3.92 -1.91
C ASN A 141 2.32 2.69 -2.64
N PHE A 142 1.01 2.49 -2.50
CA PHE A 142 0.32 1.30 -2.98
C PHE A 142 -0.94 1.72 -3.73
N PHE A 143 -1.41 0.91 -4.69
CA PHE A 143 -2.69 1.15 -5.35
C PHE A 143 -3.85 0.54 -4.56
N VAL A 144 -3.59 -0.58 -3.88
CA VAL A 144 -4.58 -1.34 -3.12
C VAL A 144 -4.06 -1.53 -1.70
N ILE A 145 -4.90 -1.24 -0.71
CA ILE A 145 -4.62 -1.57 0.69
C ILE A 145 -5.82 -2.34 1.21
N GLY A 146 -5.58 -3.42 1.93
CA GLY A 146 -6.62 -4.01 2.75
C GLY A 146 -6.24 -4.10 4.23
N PRO A 147 -7.19 -4.48 5.08
CA PRO A 147 -6.95 -4.74 6.49
C PRO A 147 -6.11 -6.03 6.65
N PRO A 148 -5.20 -6.11 7.65
CA PRO A 148 -4.31 -7.27 7.82
C PRO A 148 -5.02 -8.62 7.94
N GLU A 149 -6.26 -8.62 8.42
CA GLU A 149 -7.10 -9.80 8.59
C GLU A 149 -7.32 -10.57 7.28
N ILE A 150 -7.50 -9.85 6.17
CA ILE A 150 -7.71 -10.42 4.84
C ILE A 150 -6.44 -11.12 4.32
N PHE A 151 -5.26 -10.74 4.83
CA PHE A 151 -3.95 -11.16 4.31
C PHE A 151 -3.15 -12.05 5.26
N LYS A 152 -3.76 -12.54 6.34
CA LYS A 152 -3.07 -13.32 7.39
C LYS A 152 -2.27 -14.52 6.88
N LYS A 153 -2.70 -15.10 5.75
CA LYS A 153 -2.10 -16.29 5.15
C LYS A 153 -1.21 -15.98 3.94
N SER A 154 -1.14 -14.72 3.51
CA SER A 154 -0.38 -14.34 2.32
C SER A 154 1.13 -14.34 2.60
N GLN A 155 1.90 -14.83 1.63
CA GLN A 155 3.35 -14.67 1.63
C GLN A 155 3.68 -13.30 1.03
N ALA A 156 4.45 -12.50 1.76
CA ALA A 156 4.92 -11.20 1.28
C ALA A 156 6.36 -10.93 1.75
N THR A 157 7.06 -10.14 0.95
CA THR A 157 8.24 -9.42 1.39
C THR A 157 7.80 -8.09 2.00
N TYR A 158 8.73 -7.37 2.61
CA TYR A 158 8.49 -6.08 3.24
C TYR A 158 9.32 -4.99 2.58
N ILE A 159 8.75 -3.78 2.62
CA ILE A 159 9.38 -2.54 2.18
C ILE A 159 9.31 -1.52 3.33
N THR A 160 10.36 -0.72 3.48
CA THR A 160 10.35 0.47 4.35
C THR A 160 11.15 1.59 3.71
N SER A 161 10.91 2.82 4.15
CA SER A 161 11.72 4.00 3.86
C SER A 161 12.53 4.39 5.07
N LEU A 162 13.76 4.86 4.87
CA LEU A 162 14.64 5.31 5.94
C LEU A 162 15.34 6.62 5.62
N GLN A 163 15.70 7.35 6.66
CA GLN A 163 16.50 8.57 6.55
C GLN A 163 17.98 8.24 6.79
N SER A 164 18.76 8.24 5.72
CA SER A 164 20.21 8.19 5.84
C SER A 164 20.76 9.60 6.02
N ARG A 165 21.48 9.84 7.13
CA ARG A 165 22.24 11.08 7.31
C ARG A 165 23.34 11.13 6.23
N LYS A 166 23.35 12.17 5.39
CA LYS A 166 24.47 12.43 4.49
C LYS A 166 25.74 12.59 5.34
N LYS A 167 26.69 11.65 5.25
CA LYS A 167 28.05 11.88 5.74
C LYS A 167 28.58 13.10 4.99
N LYS A 168 28.81 14.21 5.70
CA LYS A 168 29.63 15.30 5.18
C LYS A 168 31.02 14.70 4.94
N ILE A 169 31.31 14.34 3.69
CA ILE A 169 32.68 14.12 3.25
C ILE A 169 33.33 15.51 3.36
N ARG A 170 34.18 15.67 4.37
CA ARG A 170 35.08 16.82 4.49
C ARG A 170 36.29 16.60 3.58
#